data_AF-A0A848Z7C1-F1
#
_entry.id   AF-A0A848Z7C1-F1
#
_cell.length_a   1.000
_cell.length_b   1.000
_cell.length_c   1.000
_cell.angle_alpha   90.00
_cell.angle_beta   90.00
_cell.angle_gamma   90.00
#
_symmetry.space_group_name_H-M   'P 1'
#
loop_
_entity.id
_entity.type
_entity.pdbx_description
1 polymer ?
#
loop_
_entity_poly.entity_id
_entity_poly.type
_entity_poly.pdbx_seq_one_letter_code
_entity_poly.pdbx_strand_id
1 'polypeptide(L)' 'SVPVTIFGPLRAAIYVGQAYIVFNSTEHIRVLTHHFDSLIRGAVVQPTDVPAYLRNLKREIG' A
#
# COMPACT_ATOMS: atom_id res chain seq x y z
N SER A 1 1.67 -0.87 9.72
CA SER A 1 0.50 -1.44 9.03
C SER A 1 0.72 -2.93 8.83
N VAL A 2 -0.34 -3.74 8.84
CA VAL A 2 -0.26 -5.14 8.39
C VAL A 2 -0.20 -5.19 6.85
N PRO A 3 0.45 -6.20 6.25
CA PRO A 3 0.45 -6.36 4.80
C PRO A 3 -0.99 -6.53 4.27
N VAL A 4 -1.33 -5.72 3.28
CA VAL A 4 -2.61 -5.77 2.56
C VAL A 4 -2.34 -5.83 1.06
N THR A 5 -3.15 -6.59 0.34
CA THR A 5 -3.14 -6.65 -1.13
C THR A 5 -4.56 -6.50 -1.64
N ILE A 6 -4.77 -5.55 -2.55
CA ILE A 6 -6.09 -5.25 -3.14
C ILE A 6 -6.06 -5.71 -4.60
N PHE A 7 -6.97 -6.63 -4.95
CA PHE A 7 -7.13 -7.19 -6.29
C PHE A 7 -8.34 -6.56 -6.97
N GLY A 8 -8.23 -5.26 -7.25
CA GLY A 8 -9.33 -4.47 -7.80
C GLY A 8 -10.53 -4.37 -6.82
N PRO A 9 -11.74 -4.13 -7.33
CA PRO A 9 -12.89 -3.80 -6.48
C PRO A 9 -13.59 -5.02 -5.84
N LEU A 10 -13.19 -6.25 -6.19
CA LEU A 10 -13.91 -7.47 -5.82
C LEU A 10 -13.18 -8.38 -4.83
N ARG A 11 -11.88 -8.15 -4.59
CA ARG A 11 -11.12 -8.98 -3.66
C ARG A 11 -9.98 -8.22 -2.99
N ALA A 12 -9.77 -8.48 -1.70
CA ALA A 12 -8.60 -8.04 -0.97
C ALA A 12 -8.13 -9.13 0.01
N ALA A 13 -6.82 -9.18 0.27
CA ALA A 13 -6.21 -10.09 1.23
C ALA A 13 -5.43 -9.30 2.29
N ILE A 14 -5.60 -9.66 3.56
CA ILE A 14 -4.85 -9.10 4.68
C ILE A 14 -4.14 -10.22 5.41
N TYR A 15 -2.86 -10.03 5.72
CA TYR A 15 -2.11 -10.95 6.56
C TYR A 15 -2.32 -10.63 8.04
N VAL A 16 -2.87 -11.60 8.79
CA VAL A 16 -3.18 -11.44 10.23
C VAL A 16 -2.68 -12.67 10.98
N GLY A 17 -1.74 -12.46 11.91
CA GLY A 17 -1.14 -13.54 12.68
C GLY A 17 -0.31 -14.45 11.77
N GLN A 18 -0.83 -15.65 11.47
CA GLN A 18 -0.21 -16.66 10.59
C GLN A 18 -1.14 -17.09 9.44
N ALA A 19 -2.18 -16.29 9.14
CA ALA A 19 -3.16 -16.60 8.11
C ALA A 19 -3.45 -15.39 7.22
N TYR A 20 -4.05 -15.67 6.07
CA TYR A 20 -4.62 -14.65 5.19
C TYR A 20 -6.14 -14.62 5.37
N ILE A 21 -6.67 -13.44 5.66
CA ILE A 21 -8.11 -13.17 5.60
C ILE A 21 -8.40 -12.60 4.22
N VAL A 22 -9.31 -13.24 3.50
CA VAL A 22 -9.74 -12.82 2.16
C VAL A 22 -11.12 -12.21 2.22
N PHE A 23 -11.23 -10.95 1.81
CA PHE A 23 -12.49 -10.22 1.71
C PHE A 23 -12.98 -10.24 0.27
N ASN A 24 -14.27 -10.55 0.08
CA ASN A 24 -14.96 -10.51 -1.22
C ASN A 24 -16.16 -9.53 -1.23
N SER A 25 -16.44 -8.86 -0.11
CA SER A 25 -17.50 -7.86 -0.02
C SER A 25 -16.99 -6.50 -0.48
N THR A 26 -17.73 -5.85 -1.37
CA THR A 26 -17.39 -4.53 -1.93
C THR A 26 -17.19 -3.45 -0.85
N GLU A 27 -17.99 -3.46 0.21
CA GLU A 27 -17.89 -2.47 1.29
C GLU A 27 -16.54 -2.55 2.04
N HIS A 28 -16.15 -3.74 2.51
CA HIS A 28 -14.85 -3.92 3.16
C HIS A 28 -13.68 -3.60 2.21
N ILE A 29 -13.81 -3.95 0.93
CA ILE A 29 -12.77 -3.64 -0.07
C ILE A 29 -12.62 -2.13 -0.23
N ARG A 30 -13.73 -1.38 -0.29
CA ARG A 30 -13.70 0.08 -0.37
C ARG A 30 -13.00 0.71 0.85
N VAL A 31 -13.28 0.21 2.06
CA VAL A 31 -12.60 0.68 3.28
C VAL A 31 -11.09 0.44 3.20
N LEU A 32 -10.68 -0.75 2.75
CA LEU A 32 -9.26 -1.08 2.58
C LEU A 32 -8.58 -0.23 1.50
N THR A 33 -9.27 0.02 0.38
CA THR A 33 -8.80 0.93 -0.67
C THR A 33 -8.60 2.34 -0.13
N HIS A 34 -9.58 2.90 0.58
CA HIS A 34 -9.44 4.23 1.17
C HIS A 34 -8.31 4.31 2.20
N HIS A 35 -8.11 3.26 3.00
CA HIS A 35 -6.97 3.18 3.90
C HIS A 35 -5.64 3.19 3.13
N PHE A 36 -5.52 2.36 2.09
CA PHE A 36 -4.34 2.33 1.24
C PHE A 36 -4.06 3.70 0.60
N ASP A 37 -5.07 4.34 0.01
CA ASP A 37 -4.95 5.67 -0.60
C ASP A 37 -4.52 6.73 0.41
N SER A 38 -4.98 6.63 1.66
CA SER A 38 -4.59 7.54 2.74
C SER A 38 -3.10 7.38 3.09
N LEU A 39 -2.56 6.16 3.05
CA LEU A 39 -1.14 5.91 3.25
C LEU A 39 -0.29 6.54 2.13
N ILE A 40 -0.73 6.43 0.88
CA ILE A 40 -0.04 7.05 -0.26
C ILE A 40 -0.08 8.58 -0.14
N ARG A 41 -1.24 9.15 0.18
CA ARG A 41 -1.41 10.61 0.32
C ARG A 41 -0.56 11.19 1.46
N GLY A 42 -0.36 10.44 2.54
CA GLY A 42 0.47 10.84 3.67
C GLY A 42 1.97 10.60 3.49
N ALA A 43 2.41 9.98 2.39
CA ALA A 43 3.81 9.63 2.19
C ALA A 43 4.69 10.89 1.97
N VAL A 44 5.81 10.97 2.69
CA VAL A 44 6.81 12.05 2.56
C VAL A 44 7.42 12.07 1.16
N VAL A 45 7.64 10.88 0.57
CA VAL A 45 8.07 10.71 -0.82
C VAL A 45 6.93 10.04 -1.57
N GLN A 46 6.42 10.72 -2.59
CA GLN A 46 5.33 10.18 -3.40
C GLN A 46 5.83 9.02 -4.27
N PRO A 47 4.99 8.02 -4.59
CA PRO A 47 5.42 6.83 -5.33
C PRO A 47 6.12 7.13 -6.66
N THR A 48 5.64 8.14 -7.39
CA THR A 48 6.22 8.59 -8.67
C THR A 48 7.61 9.20 -8.52
N ASP A 49 7.92 9.71 -7.33
CA ASP A 49 9.15 10.45 -7.05
C ASP A 49 10.25 9.55 -6.47
N VAL A 50 9.87 8.35 -5.99
CA VAL A 50 10.80 7.34 -5.45
C VAL A 50 12.03 7.12 -6.34
N PRO A 51 11.90 6.96 -7.68
CA PRO A 51 13.09 6.76 -8.53
C PRO A 51 14.07 7.93 -8.47
N ALA A 52 13.58 9.17 -8.43
CA ALA A 52 14.43 10.36 -8.35
C ALA A 52 15.07 10.49 -6.96
N TYR A 53 14.28 10.24 -5.91
CA TYR A 53 14.76 10.24 -4.53
C TYR A 53 15.91 9.26 -4.31
N LEU A 54 15.77 8.01 -4.79
CA LEU A 54 16.82 6.99 -4.66
C LEU A 54 18.10 7.35 -5.43
N ARG A 55 17.99 7.97 -6.61
CA ARG A 55 19.17 8.45 -7.36
C ARG A 55 19.92 9.56 -6.63
N ASN A 56 19.19 10.47 -5.99
CA ASN A 56 19.79 11.54 -5.19
C ASN A 56 20.48 10.98 -3.95
N LEU A 57 19.80 10.09 -3.21
CA LEU A 57 20.39 9.44 -2.04
C LEU A 57 21.68 8.66 -2.40
N LYS A 58 21.68 7.94 -3.52
CA LYS A 58 22.88 7.23 -4.01
C LYS A 58 24.06 8.17 -4.27
N ARG A 59 23.81 9.39 -4.75
CA ARG A 59 24.85 10.41 -4.99
C ARG A 59 25.38 11.06 -3.71
N GLU A 60 24.59 11.07 -2.64
CA GLU A 60 25.01 11.65 -1.35
C GLU A 60 25.87 10.67 -0.54
N ILE A 61 25.63 9.37 -0.69
CA ILE A 61 26.35 8.31 0.05
C ILE A 61 27.59 7.77 -0.67
N GLY A 62 27.76 8.06 -1.97
CA GLY A 62 28.88 7.62 -2.79
C GLY A 62 29.79 8.78 -3.15
#